data_AF-A0AAW0MMB5-F1
#
_entry.id   AF-A0AAW0MMB5-F1
#
_cell.length_a   1.000
_cell.length_b   1.000
_cell.length_c   1.000
_cell.angle_alpha   90.00
_cell.angle_beta   90.00
_cell.angle_gamma   90.00
#
_symmetry.space_group_name_H-M   'P 1'
#
loop_
_entity.id
_entity.type
_entity.pdbx_description
1 polymer ?
#
loop_
_entity_poly.entity_id
_entity_poly.type
_entity_poly.pdbx_seq_one_letter_code
_entity_poly.pdbx_strand_id
1 'polypeptide(L)'
;MVGDVEKAFSKYNCISISQKLAGENKDDDFSRPDVVQPLLFALQVGIVTLLNQWGIKPNIVLGHSVGEVAAAYCSGLLSLEDAVKVIYHRSVLQSMVPGKRNSVGDFCTGSYWAKNVRQPVLFAQTLQALTQDCSALDNMVFVEISPRKALQRSIQETLGRNHIVLSSVEPESDSTTIMSTVAKLFELGVNVDWHKIYKGYETIPVELPSYCFETTKNEVYFEHLRKCGQVGGSSHPLLSPSDDINIYMCDLSLETAPFIWEHKNNGAPIVPGAVYVELACASIMTSSKPKMPLSSLRLGIDFKSLCSLDSDYLQLKVKLNQSGKQFTFNIDSLDSTHASGTYRWSDGDSLIEEPCISLDAISRRCTSEITSNTMYSVLGQAGLSMVVFSDSVIMFTMGMNTKKQWPW
;
A
#
# COMPACT_ATOMS: atom_id res chain seq x y z
N MET A 1 16.50 -22.71 8.49
CA MET A 1 17.23 -21.42 8.55
C MET A 1 18.29 -21.40 9.63
N VAL A 2 18.00 -21.48 10.95
CA VAL A 2 19.06 -21.49 11.98
C VAL A 2 20.07 -22.62 11.75
N GLY A 3 19.59 -23.83 11.43
CA GLY A 3 20.47 -24.95 11.04
C GLY A 3 21.26 -24.71 9.74
N ASP A 4 20.74 -23.91 8.80
CA ASP A 4 21.44 -23.55 7.57
C ASP A 4 22.58 -22.56 7.85
N VAL A 5 22.32 -21.59 8.74
CA VAL A 5 23.34 -20.65 9.26
C VAL A 5 24.43 -21.42 10.00
N GLU A 6 24.06 -22.33 10.90
CA GLU A 6 25.01 -23.17 11.65
C GLU A 6 25.86 -24.04 10.72
N LYS A 7 25.24 -24.67 9.71
CA LYS A 7 25.95 -25.44 8.68
C LYS A 7 26.93 -24.56 7.90
N ALA A 8 26.57 -23.33 7.56
CA ALA A 8 27.46 -22.40 6.89
C ALA A 8 28.64 -21.97 7.81
N PHE A 9 28.39 -21.76 9.10
CA PHE A 9 29.42 -21.41 10.09
C PHE A 9 30.41 -22.55 10.37
N SER A 10 30.00 -23.80 10.23
CA SER A 10 30.86 -24.99 10.47
C SER A 10 32.16 -24.98 9.65
N LYS A 11 32.20 -24.24 8.53
CA LYS A 11 33.40 -24.06 7.69
C LYS A 11 34.49 -23.18 8.36
N TYR A 12 34.13 -22.36 9.35
CA TYR A 12 35.00 -21.38 10.00
C TYR A 12 35.20 -21.66 11.49
N ASN A 13 34.15 -22.10 12.18
CA ASN A 13 34.21 -22.45 13.59
C ASN A 13 33.11 -23.46 13.95
N CYS A 14 33.42 -24.38 14.85
CA CYS A 14 32.45 -25.27 15.46
C CYS A 14 31.73 -24.54 16.60
N ILE A 15 30.75 -23.70 16.26
CA ILE A 15 29.85 -23.08 17.23
C ILE A 15 28.46 -23.72 17.12
N SER A 16 27.98 -24.29 18.23
CA SER A 16 26.63 -24.89 18.31
C SER A 16 25.56 -23.82 18.47
N ILE A 17 25.25 -23.08 17.39
CA ILE A 17 24.29 -21.96 17.40
C ILE A 17 22.94 -22.39 17.98
N SER A 18 22.42 -23.54 17.54
CA SER A 18 21.12 -24.06 17.98
C SER A 18 21.10 -24.36 19.49
N GLN A 19 22.14 -25.00 20.03
CA GLN A 19 22.24 -25.33 21.46
C GLN A 19 22.34 -24.09 22.34
N LYS A 20 23.11 -23.09 21.88
CA LYS A 20 23.29 -21.82 22.59
C LYS A 20 22.00 -21.00 22.63
N LEU A 21 21.25 -20.96 21.52
CA LEU A 21 19.95 -20.29 21.47
C LEU A 21 18.89 -21.02 22.31
N ALA A 22 18.96 -22.35 22.42
CA ALA A 22 18.08 -23.13 23.27
C ALA A 22 18.37 -22.99 24.78
N GLY A 23 19.46 -22.32 25.16
CA GLY A 23 19.83 -22.11 26.56
C GLY A 23 20.30 -23.38 27.28
N GLU A 24 20.82 -24.36 26.55
CA GLU A 24 21.23 -25.66 27.11
C GLU A 24 22.43 -25.55 28.08
N ASN A 25 23.26 -24.50 27.98
CA ASN A 25 24.43 -24.25 28.83
C ASN A 25 24.33 -22.92 29.59
N LYS A 26 24.34 -22.97 30.92
CA LYS A 26 24.27 -21.78 31.79
C LYS A 26 25.58 -20.99 31.89
N ASP A 27 26.71 -21.59 31.50
CA ASP A 27 28.05 -20.99 31.59
C ASP A 27 28.50 -20.26 30.31
N ASP A 28 27.58 -20.00 29.38
CA ASP A 28 27.90 -19.36 28.11
C ASP A 28 28.22 -17.87 28.27
N ASP A 29 29.44 -17.48 27.88
CA ASP A 29 29.89 -16.09 27.87
C ASP A 29 29.42 -15.34 26.62
N PHE A 30 28.29 -14.65 26.73
CA PHE A 30 27.72 -13.80 25.68
C PHE A 30 28.34 -12.39 25.59
N SER A 31 29.35 -12.07 26.41
CA SER A 31 30.08 -10.81 26.26
C SER A 31 31.04 -10.82 25.06
N ARG A 32 31.38 -12.02 24.58
CA ARG A 32 32.31 -12.27 23.48
C ARG A 32 31.69 -11.95 22.12
N PRO A 33 32.25 -11.00 21.34
CA PRO A 33 31.79 -10.68 19.99
C PRO A 33 31.70 -11.90 19.06
N ASP A 34 32.70 -12.80 19.13
CA ASP A 34 32.80 -14.05 18.36
C ASP A 34 31.71 -15.08 18.68
N VAL A 35 31.02 -14.92 19.81
CA VAL A 35 29.87 -15.76 20.20
C VAL A 35 28.55 -15.03 19.92
N VAL A 36 28.42 -13.78 20.37
CA VAL A 36 27.14 -13.05 20.31
C VAL A 36 26.76 -12.61 18.90
N GLN A 37 27.71 -12.27 18.03
CA GLN A 37 27.38 -11.81 16.67
C GLN A 37 26.81 -12.92 15.78
N PRO A 38 27.39 -14.14 15.74
CA PRO A 38 26.77 -15.27 15.04
C PRO A 38 25.37 -15.61 15.55
N LEU A 39 25.16 -15.59 16.87
CA LEU A 39 23.85 -15.87 17.48
C LEU A 39 22.81 -14.81 17.10
N LEU A 40 23.17 -13.52 17.18
CA LEU A 40 22.30 -12.42 16.78
C LEU A 40 21.94 -12.50 15.29
N PHE A 41 22.92 -12.78 14.43
CA PHE A 41 22.68 -12.96 13.00
C PHE A 41 21.73 -14.13 12.73
N ALA A 42 21.96 -15.29 13.35
CA ALA A 42 21.10 -16.46 13.18
C ALA A 42 19.66 -16.19 13.66
N LEU A 43 19.51 -15.53 14.81
CA LEU A 43 18.20 -15.13 15.36
C LEU A 43 17.48 -14.16 14.41
N GLN A 44 18.16 -13.09 14.00
CA GLN A 44 17.60 -12.06 13.12
C GLN A 44 17.13 -12.61 11.79
N VAL A 45 17.98 -13.40 11.12
CA VAL A 45 17.64 -14.06 9.87
C VAL A 45 16.53 -15.10 10.06
N GLY A 46 16.55 -15.83 11.18
CA GLY A 46 15.51 -16.79 11.54
C GLY A 46 14.13 -16.12 11.65
N ILE A 47 14.04 -15.02 12.39
CA ILE A 47 12.80 -14.26 12.58
C ILE A 47 12.30 -13.69 11.25
N VAL A 48 13.17 -13.06 10.44
CA VAL A 48 12.75 -12.54 9.13
C VAL A 48 12.24 -13.66 8.22
N THR A 49 12.91 -14.82 8.24
CA THR A 49 12.47 -15.98 7.46
C THR A 49 11.09 -16.47 7.92
N LEU A 50 10.84 -16.50 9.22
CA LEU A 50 9.55 -16.88 9.80
C LEU A 50 8.44 -15.90 9.38
N LEU A 51 8.67 -14.60 9.54
CA LEU A 51 7.71 -13.56 9.14
C LEU A 51 7.40 -13.64 7.63
N ASN A 52 8.42 -13.81 6.79
CA ASN A 52 8.25 -13.99 5.35
C ASN A 52 7.42 -15.24 5.01
N GLN A 53 7.60 -16.34 5.74
CA GLN A 53 6.81 -17.57 5.57
C GLN A 53 5.34 -17.37 5.96
N TRP A 54 5.06 -16.47 6.90
CA TRP A 54 3.71 -16.05 7.31
C TRP A 54 3.14 -14.94 6.42
N GLY A 55 3.76 -14.63 5.28
CA GLY A 55 3.28 -13.62 4.33
C GLY A 55 3.69 -12.18 4.67
N ILE A 56 4.31 -11.94 5.82
CA ILE A 56 4.75 -10.62 6.27
C ILE A 56 6.12 -10.32 5.67
N LYS A 57 6.15 -9.51 4.61
CA LYS A 57 7.37 -9.13 3.90
C LYS A 57 7.71 -7.67 4.15
N PRO A 58 8.99 -7.34 4.45
CA PRO A 58 9.40 -5.95 4.56
C PRO A 58 9.48 -5.31 3.17
N ASN A 59 9.03 -4.06 3.06
CA ASN A 59 9.31 -3.19 1.92
C ASN A 59 10.75 -2.63 2.02
N ILE A 60 11.22 -2.38 3.24
CA ILE A 60 12.54 -1.82 3.52
C ILE A 60 13.18 -2.57 4.69
N VAL A 61 14.49 -2.83 4.62
CA VAL A 61 15.26 -3.41 5.72
C VAL A 61 16.42 -2.48 6.06
N LEU A 62 16.55 -2.16 7.35
CA LEU A 62 17.61 -1.32 7.88
C LEU A 62 18.38 -2.06 8.97
N GLY A 63 19.70 -1.97 8.92
CA GLY A 63 20.57 -2.52 9.93
C GLY A 63 21.30 -1.44 10.72
N HIS A 64 21.66 -1.79 11.95
CA HIS A 64 22.54 -1.04 12.83
C HIS A 64 23.64 -1.97 13.35
N SER A 65 24.91 -1.65 13.07
CA SER A 65 26.07 -2.46 13.47
C SER A 65 25.98 -3.89 12.91
N VAL A 66 26.02 -4.94 13.74
CA VAL A 66 25.90 -6.34 13.29
C VAL A 66 24.60 -6.61 12.52
N GLY A 67 23.53 -5.86 12.82
CA GLY A 67 22.26 -5.95 12.12
C GLY A 67 22.33 -5.53 10.65
N GLU A 68 23.37 -4.80 10.22
CA GLU A 68 23.59 -4.49 8.79
C GLU A 68 23.91 -5.74 7.96
N VAL A 69 24.57 -6.75 8.56
CA VAL A 69 24.84 -8.00 7.85
C VAL A 69 23.56 -8.79 7.65
N ALA A 70 22.71 -8.84 8.67
CA ALA A 70 21.39 -9.45 8.58
C ALA A 70 20.51 -8.70 7.57
N ALA A 71 20.51 -7.37 7.57
CA ALA A 71 19.77 -6.55 6.62
C ALA A 71 20.24 -6.76 5.17
N ALA A 72 21.56 -6.82 4.94
CA ALA A 72 22.14 -7.09 3.63
C ALA A 72 21.79 -8.50 3.11
N TYR A 73 21.76 -9.51 4.00
CA TYR A 73 21.28 -10.84 3.63
C TYR A 73 19.78 -10.84 3.32
N CYS A 74 18.95 -10.25 4.18
CA CYS A 74 17.49 -10.25 4.03
C CYS A 74 17.00 -9.44 2.82
N SER A 75 17.77 -8.45 2.37
CA SER A 75 17.53 -7.70 1.13
C SER A 75 18.02 -8.42 -0.13
N GLY A 76 18.76 -9.53 0.00
CA GLY A 76 19.36 -10.27 -1.11
C GLY A 76 20.67 -9.69 -1.62
N LEU A 77 21.22 -8.64 -0.99
CA LEU A 77 22.52 -8.05 -1.35
C LEU A 77 23.71 -8.95 -1.02
N LEU A 78 23.56 -9.82 -0.01
CA LEU A 78 24.55 -10.84 0.34
C LEU A 78 23.96 -12.24 0.26
N SER A 79 24.76 -13.18 -0.25
CA SER A 79 24.49 -14.61 -0.10
C SER A 79 24.64 -15.04 1.37
N LEU A 80 24.02 -16.16 1.77
CA LEU A 80 24.20 -16.70 3.13
C LEU A 80 25.67 -16.97 3.44
N GLU A 81 26.42 -17.51 2.48
CA GLU A 81 27.84 -17.82 2.66
C GLU A 81 28.68 -16.56 2.88
N ASP A 82 28.39 -15.48 2.16
CA ASP A 82 29.13 -14.23 2.30
C ASP A 82 28.74 -13.46 3.56
N ALA A 83 27.47 -13.49 3.95
CA ALA A 83 27.01 -12.94 5.22
C ALA A 83 27.69 -13.65 6.42
N VAL A 84 27.79 -14.98 6.37
CA VAL A 84 28.48 -15.79 7.40
C VAL A 84 29.98 -15.49 7.43
N LYS A 85 30.64 -15.38 6.26
CA LYS A 85 32.05 -14.95 6.17
C LYS A 85 32.26 -13.60 6.86
N VAL A 86 31.40 -12.62 6.54
CA VAL A 86 31.48 -11.27 7.10
C VAL A 86 31.31 -11.31 8.62
N ILE A 87 30.28 -11.98 9.14
CA ILE A 87 30.06 -12.10 10.59
C ILE A 87 31.26 -12.76 11.27
N TYR A 88 31.76 -13.88 10.73
CA TYR A 88 32.89 -14.60 11.33
C TYR A 88 34.13 -13.72 11.42
N HIS A 89 34.58 -13.13 10.30
CA HIS A 89 35.79 -12.31 10.31
C HIS A 89 35.60 -11.03 11.13
N ARG A 90 34.42 -10.41 11.09
CA ARG A 90 34.11 -9.22 11.88
C ARG A 90 34.19 -9.51 13.38
N SER A 91 33.54 -10.58 13.83
CA SER A 91 33.44 -10.92 15.25
C SER A 91 34.81 -11.28 15.84
N VAL A 92 35.59 -12.06 15.10
CA VAL A 92 36.95 -12.48 15.44
C VAL A 92 37.92 -11.29 15.48
N LEU A 93 37.88 -10.38 14.50
CA LEU A 93 38.71 -9.17 14.49
C LEU A 93 38.30 -8.18 15.60
N GLN A 94 37.02 -8.11 15.94
CA GLN A 94 36.55 -7.27 17.04
C GLN A 94 36.97 -7.81 18.42
N SER A 95 37.07 -9.14 18.58
CA SER A 95 37.61 -9.77 19.79
C SER A 95 39.14 -9.61 19.95
N MET A 96 39.88 -9.26 18.88
CA MET A 96 41.36 -9.25 18.87
C MET A 96 42.04 -7.86 18.98
N VAL A 97 41.31 -6.74 19.02
CA VAL A 97 41.91 -5.41 18.79
C VAL A 97 41.63 -4.41 19.93
N PRO A 98 42.67 -3.88 20.62
CA PRO A 98 42.73 -2.50 21.08
C PRO A 98 43.01 -1.59 19.86
N GLY A 99 42.10 -0.66 19.59
CA GLY A 99 41.90 0.02 18.29
C GLY A 99 43.13 0.44 17.46
N LYS A 100 43.10 0.12 16.15
CA LYS A 100 43.68 0.96 15.07
C LYS A 100 43.04 0.68 13.69
N ARG A 101 43.07 1.73 12.86
CA ARG A 101 42.28 2.03 11.63
C ARG A 101 42.82 1.37 10.34
N ASN A 102 41.97 1.16 9.31
CA ASN A 102 42.33 1.08 7.86
C ASN A 102 41.13 0.96 6.86
N SER A 103 40.89 1.94 6.01
CA SER A 103 39.69 2.14 5.16
C SER A 103 39.69 1.49 3.74
N VAL A 104 38.48 1.25 3.17
CA VAL A 104 37.87 1.77 1.87
C VAL A 104 37.05 0.74 1.01
N GLY A 105 35.70 0.69 1.05
CA GLY A 105 34.87 0.14 -0.07
C GLY A 105 33.38 -0.15 0.22
N ASP A 106 32.66 -0.71 -0.77
CA ASP A 106 31.19 -0.99 -1.00
C ASP A 106 30.64 -2.29 -0.35
N PHE A 107 29.32 -2.49 -0.20
CA PHE A 107 28.65 -3.57 0.58
C PHE A 107 29.15 -5.00 0.28
N CYS A 108 29.56 -5.25 -0.97
CA CYS A 108 30.10 -6.54 -1.43
C CYS A 108 31.62 -6.69 -1.24
N THR A 109 32.29 -5.68 -0.67
CA THR A 109 33.74 -5.65 -0.47
C THR A 109 34.09 -5.66 1.01
N GLY A 110 35.13 -6.40 1.41
CA GLY A 110 35.54 -6.52 2.83
C GLY A 110 35.87 -5.17 3.50
N SER A 111 36.15 -4.16 2.69
CA SER A 111 36.49 -2.83 3.12
C SER A 111 35.31 -1.93 3.52
N TYR A 112 34.08 -2.25 3.11
CA TYR A 112 32.84 -1.69 3.70
C TYR A 112 32.70 -2.17 5.14
N TRP A 113 32.78 -3.48 5.34
CA TRP A 113 32.65 -4.11 6.66
C TRP A 113 33.74 -3.62 7.62
N ALA A 114 34.95 -3.35 7.10
CA ALA A 114 36.01 -2.69 7.86
C ALA A 114 35.69 -1.23 8.26
N LYS A 115 34.91 -0.48 7.47
CA LYS A 115 34.39 0.84 7.87
C LYS A 115 33.26 0.71 8.87
N ASN A 116 32.35 -0.24 8.69
CA ASN A 116 31.21 -0.46 9.58
C ASN A 116 31.63 -0.73 11.04
N VAL A 117 32.79 -1.36 11.27
CA VAL A 117 33.36 -1.50 12.62
C VAL A 117 33.99 -0.20 13.16
N ARG A 118 34.48 0.69 12.28
CA ARG A 118 35.39 1.80 12.65
C ARG A 118 34.80 3.21 12.54
N GLN A 119 33.66 3.36 11.89
CA GLN A 119 32.98 4.63 11.69
C GLN A 119 31.68 4.68 12.51
N PRO A 120 31.21 5.87 12.93
CA PRO A 120 29.93 6.00 13.60
C PRO A 120 28.79 5.55 12.67
N VAL A 121 27.83 4.79 13.22
CA VAL A 121 26.62 4.37 12.48
C VAL A 121 25.69 5.57 12.39
N LEU A 122 25.40 6.04 11.17
CA LEU A 122 24.57 7.22 10.89
C LEU A 122 23.08 6.87 10.84
N PHE A 123 22.58 6.18 11.86
CA PHE A 123 21.22 5.62 11.89
C PHE A 123 20.12 6.70 11.80
N ALA A 124 20.22 7.76 12.61
CA ALA A 124 19.24 8.84 12.61
C ALA A 124 19.16 9.57 11.27
N GLN A 125 20.30 9.82 10.62
CA GLN A 125 20.36 10.46 9.30
C GLN A 125 19.76 9.56 8.22
N THR A 126 19.99 8.24 8.31
CA THR A 126 19.40 7.27 7.38
C THR A 126 17.88 7.23 7.51
N LEU A 127 17.36 7.23 8.74
CA LEU A 127 15.92 7.32 8.98
C LEU A 127 15.33 8.63 8.43
N GLN A 128 15.98 9.77 8.66
CA GLN A 128 15.52 11.07 8.15
C GLN A 128 15.55 11.17 6.62
N ALA A 129 16.56 10.60 5.96
CA ALA A 129 16.63 10.59 4.50
C ALA A 129 15.52 9.72 3.90
N LEU A 130 15.31 8.53 4.46
CA LEU A 130 14.26 7.61 3.98
C LEU A 130 12.85 8.17 4.16
N THR A 131 12.64 8.99 5.19
CA THR A 131 11.34 9.62 5.40
C THR A 131 11.13 10.87 4.54
N GLN A 132 12.20 11.54 4.07
CA GLN A 132 12.06 12.65 3.11
C GLN A 132 11.66 12.17 1.70
N ASP A 133 12.12 10.99 1.29
CA ASP A 133 11.86 10.44 -0.04
C ASP A 133 10.56 9.61 -0.13
N CYS A 134 9.99 9.18 1.01
CA CYS A 134 8.78 8.37 1.07
C CYS A 134 7.55 9.22 1.44
N SER A 135 6.65 9.45 0.47
CA SER A 135 5.34 10.11 0.66
C SER A 135 4.38 9.36 1.60
N ALA A 136 4.77 8.17 2.09
CA ALA A 136 3.98 7.24 2.91
C ALA A 136 4.38 7.22 4.39
N LEU A 137 5.02 8.29 4.88
CA LEU A 137 5.46 8.48 6.27
C LEU A 137 4.38 8.11 7.30
N ASP A 138 3.14 8.53 7.06
CA ASP A 138 2.02 8.29 7.99
C ASP A 138 1.56 6.83 8.04
N ASN A 139 1.89 6.02 7.02
CA ASN A 139 1.48 4.61 6.89
C ASN A 139 2.64 3.63 7.11
N MET A 140 3.72 4.10 7.75
CA MET A 140 4.92 3.31 7.94
C MET A 140 4.94 2.60 9.30
N VAL A 141 5.10 1.28 9.26
CA VAL A 141 5.15 0.41 10.46
C VAL A 141 6.54 -0.18 10.60
N PHE A 142 7.18 0.03 11.75
CA PHE A 142 8.50 -0.50 12.06
C PHE A 142 8.37 -1.80 12.85
N VAL A 143 9.12 -2.82 12.45
CA VAL A 143 9.30 -4.06 13.22
C VAL A 143 10.77 -4.22 13.57
N GLU A 144 11.08 -4.13 14.85
CA GLU A 144 12.44 -4.28 15.35
C GLU A 144 12.81 -5.76 15.50
N ILE A 145 13.65 -6.25 14.59
CA ILE A 145 14.16 -7.62 14.59
C ILE A 145 15.39 -7.71 15.51
N SER A 146 15.14 -8.01 16.78
CA SER A 146 16.17 -8.06 17.82
C SER A 146 15.66 -8.80 19.06
N PRO A 147 16.55 -9.35 19.91
CA PRO A 147 16.17 -9.99 21.17
C PRO A 147 15.64 -8.99 22.22
N ARG A 148 15.83 -7.67 22.02
CA ARG A 148 15.43 -6.60 22.94
C ARG A 148 15.26 -5.29 22.16
N LYS A 149 14.33 -4.44 22.61
CA LYS A 149 14.06 -3.06 22.14
C LYS A 149 15.27 -2.12 22.22
N ALA A 150 16.22 -2.25 21.31
CA ALA A 150 17.44 -1.45 21.27
C ALA A 150 17.26 -0.15 20.46
N LEU A 151 16.46 -0.20 19.40
CA LEU A 151 16.27 0.86 18.43
C LEU A 151 14.97 1.63 18.61
N GLN A 152 13.95 1.03 19.25
CA GLN A 152 12.63 1.66 19.43
C GLN A 152 12.70 3.12 19.91
N ARG A 153 13.45 3.40 20.99
CA ARG A 153 13.61 4.77 21.48
C ARG A 153 14.28 5.69 20.45
N SER A 154 15.31 5.20 19.77
CA SER A 154 16.05 5.98 18.77
C SER A 154 15.17 6.33 17.56
N ILE A 155 14.32 5.38 17.13
CA ILE A 155 13.35 5.60 16.05
C ILE A 155 12.33 6.66 16.48
N GLN A 156 11.75 6.52 17.67
CA GLN A 156 10.76 7.47 18.20
C GLN A 156 11.32 8.88 18.44
N GLU A 157 12.58 8.99 18.89
CA GLU A 157 13.26 10.28 19.05
C GLU A 157 13.60 10.94 17.71
N THR A 158 13.87 10.14 16.67
CA THR A 158 14.24 10.66 15.34
C THR A 158 13.02 11.05 14.51
N LEU A 159 11.95 10.25 14.55
CA LEU A 159 10.78 10.39 13.68
C LEU A 159 9.54 10.91 14.41
N GLY A 160 9.55 10.97 15.74
CA GLY A 160 8.39 11.35 16.55
C GLY A 160 7.54 10.15 16.97
N ARG A 161 6.73 10.35 18.03
CA ARG A 161 5.97 9.29 18.72
C ARG A 161 4.74 8.76 17.96
N ASN A 162 4.40 9.36 16.82
CA ASN A 162 3.23 8.96 16.03
C ASN A 162 3.46 7.68 15.23
N HIS A 163 4.72 7.25 15.07
CA HIS A 163 5.07 6.04 14.33
C HIS A 163 4.93 4.79 15.18
N ILE A 164 4.38 3.73 14.59
CA ILE A 164 4.21 2.43 15.23
C ILE A 164 5.53 1.66 15.15
N VAL A 165 6.08 1.27 16.30
CA VAL A 165 7.29 0.45 16.40
C VAL A 165 6.99 -0.80 17.22
N LEU A 166 7.00 -1.95 16.56
CA LEU A 166 6.72 -3.28 17.10
C LEU A 166 8.03 -4.02 17.37
N SER A 167 8.05 -4.91 18.36
CA SER A 167 9.21 -5.76 18.66
C SER A 167 8.97 -7.17 18.16
N SER A 168 9.97 -7.80 17.55
CA SER A 168 9.79 -9.19 17.11
C SER A 168 9.77 -10.18 18.27
N VAL A 169 10.63 -9.97 19.27
CA VAL A 169 10.76 -10.81 20.46
C VAL A 169 11.20 -9.95 21.65
N GLU A 170 10.90 -10.41 22.86
CA GLU A 170 11.30 -9.79 24.11
C GLU A 170 11.70 -10.87 25.12
N PRO A 171 12.68 -10.60 26.01
CA PRO A 171 13.13 -11.58 26.98
C PRO A 171 11.96 -12.21 27.74
N GLU A 172 12.03 -13.53 27.92
CA GLU A 172 11.03 -14.34 28.65
C GLU A 172 9.64 -14.43 27.99
N SER A 173 9.42 -13.77 26.86
CA SER A 173 8.09 -13.66 26.23
C SER A 173 8.14 -13.70 24.70
N ASP A 174 9.13 -14.38 24.13
CA ASP A 174 9.39 -14.42 22.69
C ASP A 174 8.15 -14.81 21.86
N SER A 175 7.47 -15.90 22.22
CA SER A 175 6.31 -16.44 21.49
C SER A 175 5.09 -15.52 21.60
N THR A 176 4.83 -14.96 22.77
CA THR A 176 3.73 -14.01 22.98
C THR A 176 4.00 -12.73 22.19
N THR A 177 5.22 -12.20 22.25
CA THR A 177 5.61 -10.95 21.60
C THR A 177 5.49 -11.05 20.08
N ILE A 178 6.01 -12.13 19.48
CA ILE A 178 5.92 -12.29 18.03
C ILE A 178 4.46 -12.42 17.57
N MET A 179 3.61 -13.15 18.32
CA MET A 179 2.20 -13.28 18.00
C MET A 179 1.43 -11.97 18.16
N SER A 180 1.73 -11.17 19.20
CA SER A 180 1.16 -9.83 19.35
C SER A 180 1.58 -8.90 18.22
N THR A 181 2.82 -9.00 17.75
CA THR A 181 3.30 -8.22 16.59
C THR A 181 2.58 -8.63 15.31
N VAL A 182 2.40 -9.93 15.06
CA VAL A 182 1.62 -10.43 13.90
C VAL A 182 0.17 -9.94 13.95
N ALA A 183 -0.48 -10.06 15.11
CA ALA A 183 -1.85 -9.56 15.31
C ALA A 183 -1.93 -8.06 15.05
N LYS A 184 -0.96 -7.28 15.54
CA LYS A 184 -0.95 -5.83 15.33
C LYS A 184 -0.71 -5.46 13.86
N LEU A 185 0.14 -6.20 13.16
CA LEU A 185 0.33 -6.00 11.72
C LEU A 185 -0.96 -6.30 10.93
N PHE A 186 -1.69 -7.34 11.30
CA PHE A 186 -2.99 -7.65 10.70
C PHE A 186 -4.02 -6.53 10.94
N GLU A 187 -4.11 -5.98 12.16
CA GLU A 187 -4.95 -4.82 12.46
C GLU A 187 -4.60 -3.59 11.60
N LEU A 188 -3.34 -3.47 11.17
CA LEU A 188 -2.84 -2.39 10.33
C LEU A 188 -2.97 -2.68 8.83
N GLY A 189 -3.71 -3.74 8.46
CA GLY A 189 -4.00 -4.10 7.08
C GLY A 189 -2.94 -4.96 6.38
N VAL A 190 -1.92 -5.44 7.12
CA VAL A 190 -0.93 -6.36 6.53
C VAL A 190 -1.56 -7.71 6.27
N ASN A 191 -1.42 -8.20 5.03
CA ASN A 191 -1.96 -9.50 4.64
C ASN A 191 -1.10 -10.64 5.24
N VAL A 192 -1.63 -11.27 6.29
CA VAL A 192 -1.00 -12.40 6.97
C VAL A 192 -1.50 -13.72 6.38
N ASP A 193 -0.58 -14.63 6.04
CA ASP A 193 -0.92 -15.98 5.62
C ASP A 193 -1.21 -16.87 6.85
N TRP A 194 -2.45 -16.83 7.29
CA TRP A 194 -2.93 -17.62 8.43
C TRP A 194 -2.77 -19.13 8.23
N HIS A 195 -2.88 -19.63 6.98
CA HIS A 195 -2.68 -21.05 6.70
C HIS A 195 -1.24 -21.49 6.99
N LYS A 196 -0.25 -20.62 6.75
CA LYS A 196 1.16 -20.91 7.08
C LYS A 196 1.43 -20.85 8.57
N ILE A 197 0.76 -19.95 9.29
CA ILE A 197 0.86 -19.83 10.76
C ILE A 197 0.33 -21.11 11.43
N TYR A 198 -0.84 -21.60 11.01
CA TYR A 198 -1.47 -22.77 11.61
C TYR A 198 -0.96 -24.12 11.11
N LYS A 199 0.02 -24.13 10.19
CA LYS A 199 0.56 -25.37 9.64
C LYS A 199 1.20 -26.22 10.76
N GLY A 200 0.67 -27.43 10.99
CA GLY A 200 1.09 -28.32 12.07
C GLY A 200 0.37 -28.10 13.40
N TYR A 201 -0.52 -27.11 13.47
CA TYR A 201 -1.42 -26.81 14.58
C TYR A 201 -2.87 -26.67 14.10
N GLU A 202 -3.23 -27.32 12.98
CA GLU A 202 -4.58 -27.26 12.45
C GLU A 202 -5.59 -27.87 13.44
N THR A 203 -6.65 -27.13 13.74
CA THR A 203 -7.72 -27.59 14.63
C THR A 203 -9.06 -27.61 13.89
N ILE A 204 -10.04 -28.32 14.44
CA ILE A 204 -11.42 -28.22 13.99
C ILE A 204 -11.89 -26.78 14.27
N PRO A 205 -12.50 -26.07 13.30
CA PRO A 205 -13.05 -24.74 13.54
C PRO A 205 -14.07 -24.76 14.67
N VAL A 206 -13.92 -23.83 15.62
CA VAL A 206 -14.91 -23.60 16.68
C VAL A 206 -15.98 -22.66 16.13
N GLU A 207 -17.25 -22.93 16.39
CA GLU A 207 -18.33 -21.98 16.10
C GLU A 207 -18.12 -20.73 16.95
N LEU A 208 -17.71 -19.64 16.31
CA LEU A 208 -17.66 -18.31 16.92
C LEU A 208 -19.04 -17.64 16.76
N PRO A 209 -19.40 -16.72 17.67
CA PRO A 209 -20.58 -15.88 17.48
C PRO A 209 -20.56 -15.26 16.08
N SER A 210 -21.71 -15.24 15.41
CA SER A 210 -21.82 -14.58 14.11
C SER A 210 -21.48 -13.11 14.25
N TYR A 211 -20.89 -12.55 13.19
CA TYR A 211 -20.57 -11.12 13.12
C TYR A 211 -21.81 -10.30 13.46
N CYS A 212 -21.75 -9.51 14.52
CA CYS A 212 -22.81 -8.57 14.88
C CYS A 212 -22.73 -7.41 13.91
N PHE A 213 -23.48 -7.50 12.81
CA PHE A 213 -23.67 -6.36 11.93
C PHE A 213 -24.19 -5.18 12.74
N GLU A 214 -23.58 -4.01 12.53
CA GLU A 214 -24.14 -2.78 13.05
C GLU A 214 -25.51 -2.60 12.39
N THR A 215 -26.56 -2.76 13.17
CA THR A 215 -27.96 -2.70 12.72
C THR A 215 -28.56 -1.32 12.95
N THR A 216 -27.72 -0.29 13.07
CA THR A 216 -28.17 1.08 12.93
C THR A 216 -28.96 1.14 11.63
N LYS A 217 -30.27 1.36 11.78
CA LYS A 217 -31.10 1.76 10.66
C LYS A 217 -30.58 3.13 10.27
N ASN A 218 -29.55 3.16 9.43
CA ASN A 218 -29.45 4.23 8.47
C ASN A 218 -30.79 4.14 7.75
N GLU A 219 -31.68 5.09 8.01
CA GLU A 219 -32.81 5.37 7.13
C GLU A 219 -32.20 5.89 5.83
N VAL A 220 -31.43 5.01 5.14
CA VAL A 220 -31.12 5.14 3.73
C VAL A 220 -32.48 5.40 3.13
N TYR A 221 -32.64 6.60 2.55
CA TYR A 221 -33.89 7.10 2.03
C TYR A 221 -34.39 6.13 0.94
N PHE A 222 -35.03 5.03 1.36
CA PHE A 222 -35.63 4.03 0.48
C PHE A 222 -36.75 4.66 -0.34
N GLU A 223 -37.23 5.84 0.04
CA GLU A 223 -38.11 6.66 -0.79
C GLU A 223 -37.42 7.13 -2.09
N HIS A 224 -36.12 7.45 -2.09
CA HIS A 224 -35.40 7.82 -3.32
C HIS A 224 -35.17 6.61 -4.23
N LEU A 225 -34.80 5.46 -3.66
CA LEU A 225 -34.68 4.19 -4.40
C LEU A 225 -36.03 3.68 -4.93
N ARG A 226 -37.12 3.85 -4.17
CA ARG A 226 -38.49 3.55 -4.63
C ARG A 226 -38.97 4.53 -5.69
N LYS A 227 -38.60 5.81 -5.63
CA LYS A 227 -38.89 6.78 -6.70
C LYS A 227 -38.21 6.40 -8.01
N CYS A 228 -36.94 5.96 -7.98
CA CYS A 228 -36.28 5.40 -9.17
C CYS A 228 -36.93 4.09 -9.68
N GLY A 229 -37.57 3.32 -8.80
CA GLY A 229 -38.21 2.04 -9.16
C GLY A 229 -39.68 2.13 -9.58
N GLN A 230 -40.40 3.21 -9.29
CA GLN A 230 -41.87 3.27 -9.45
C GLN A 230 -42.40 4.25 -10.50
N VAL A 231 -41.56 4.84 -11.34
CA VAL A 231 -42.01 5.46 -12.60
C VAL A 231 -41.20 4.86 -13.74
N GLY A 232 -41.85 4.02 -14.55
CA GLY A 232 -41.18 3.16 -15.53
C GLY A 232 -40.25 3.89 -16.50
N GLY A 233 -39.12 3.25 -16.82
CA GLY A 233 -38.55 3.36 -18.18
C GLY A 233 -37.05 3.60 -18.32
N SER A 234 -36.27 3.88 -17.26
CA SER A 234 -34.82 4.06 -17.40
C SER A 234 -34.04 2.83 -16.91
N SER A 235 -33.18 2.29 -17.76
CA SER A 235 -32.23 1.22 -17.41
C SER A 235 -30.94 1.74 -16.79
N HIS A 236 -30.77 3.06 -16.66
CA HIS A 236 -29.53 3.70 -16.21
C HIS A 236 -29.58 4.00 -14.70
N PRO A 237 -28.54 3.62 -13.92
CA PRO A 237 -28.58 3.64 -12.44
C PRO A 237 -28.71 5.03 -11.81
N LEU A 238 -28.27 6.08 -12.51
CA LEU A 238 -28.31 7.45 -12.02
C LEU A 238 -29.30 8.35 -12.77
N LEU A 239 -30.11 7.81 -13.69
CA LEU A 239 -31.00 8.61 -14.53
C LEU A 239 -32.44 8.13 -14.39
N SER A 240 -33.35 9.03 -14.05
CA SER A 240 -34.79 8.77 -13.98
C SER A 240 -35.54 9.68 -14.96
N PRO A 241 -36.54 9.17 -15.71
CA PRO A 241 -37.38 10.02 -16.53
C PRO A 241 -38.27 10.88 -15.63
N SER A 242 -38.48 12.14 -16.01
CA SER A 242 -39.47 13.01 -15.38
C SER A 242 -40.85 12.80 -16.03
N ASP A 243 -41.89 13.46 -15.51
CA ASP A 243 -43.23 13.48 -16.11
C ASP A 243 -43.20 14.06 -17.54
N ASP A 244 -42.26 14.98 -17.79
CA ASP A 244 -41.98 15.52 -19.13
C ASP A 244 -41.09 14.56 -19.94
N ILE A 245 -41.57 14.15 -21.12
CA ILE A 245 -40.96 13.13 -22.00
C ILE A 245 -39.50 13.44 -22.38
N ASN A 246 -39.12 14.73 -22.38
CA ASN A 246 -37.80 15.19 -22.79
C ASN A 246 -36.90 15.60 -21.61
N ILE A 247 -37.35 15.37 -20.38
CA ILE A 247 -36.63 15.75 -19.17
C ILE A 247 -36.25 14.49 -18.39
N TYR A 248 -34.98 14.41 -18.03
CA TYR A 248 -34.43 13.35 -17.21
C TYR A 248 -33.75 13.96 -15.99
N MET A 249 -33.94 13.34 -14.84
CA MET A 249 -33.35 13.75 -13.59
C MET A 249 -32.21 12.80 -13.22
N CYS A 250 -31.17 13.35 -12.62
CA CYS A 250 -30.04 12.60 -12.08
C CYS A 250 -29.77 13.05 -10.66
N ASP A 251 -29.93 12.13 -9.72
CA ASP A 251 -29.70 12.36 -8.30
C ASP A 251 -28.35 11.75 -7.92
N LEU A 252 -27.38 12.61 -7.63
CA LEU A 252 -26.06 12.22 -7.13
C LEU A 252 -26.03 12.40 -5.62
N SER A 253 -25.58 11.38 -4.90
CA SER A 253 -25.41 11.40 -3.45
C SER A 253 -24.05 10.85 -3.07
N LEU A 254 -23.46 11.40 -2.02
CA LEU A 254 -22.22 10.88 -1.43
C LEU A 254 -22.37 9.41 -1.01
N GLU A 255 -23.57 8.98 -0.61
CA GLU A 255 -23.84 7.61 -0.21
C GLU A 255 -23.93 6.64 -1.40
N THR A 256 -24.50 7.07 -2.52
CA THR A 256 -24.76 6.19 -3.68
C THR A 256 -23.65 6.21 -4.72
N ALA A 257 -22.92 7.33 -4.82
CA ALA A 257 -21.83 7.52 -5.77
C ALA A 257 -20.65 8.29 -5.13
N PRO A 258 -20.03 7.75 -4.06
CA PRO A 258 -18.96 8.44 -3.32
C PRO A 258 -17.75 8.78 -4.20
N PHE A 259 -17.47 7.95 -5.22
CA PHE A 259 -16.39 8.15 -6.18
C PHE A 259 -16.49 9.49 -6.95
N ILE A 260 -17.68 10.09 -7.05
CA ILE A 260 -17.86 11.41 -7.66
C ILE A 260 -17.27 12.52 -6.76
N TRP A 261 -17.41 12.40 -5.44
CA TRP A 261 -16.83 13.34 -4.46
C TRP A 261 -15.31 13.15 -4.29
N GLU A 262 -14.77 12.02 -4.74
CA GLU A 262 -13.33 11.79 -4.77
C GLU A 262 -12.63 12.51 -5.93
N HIS A 263 -13.37 12.93 -6.97
CA HIS A 263 -12.84 13.69 -8.08
C HIS A 263 -12.67 15.17 -7.70
N LYS A 264 -11.47 15.52 -7.24
CA LYS A 264 -11.17 16.83 -6.65
C LYS A 264 -10.23 17.67 -7.52
N ASN A 265 -10.54 18.96 -7.61
CA ASN A 265 -9.66 19.97 -8.17
C ASN A 265 -9.30 21.00 -7.08
N ASN A 266 -8.01 21.16 -6.80
CA ASN A 266 -7.47 21.96 -5.69
C ASN A 266 -8.15 21.64 -4.35
N GLY A 267 -8.43 20.36 -4.11
CA GLY A 267 -9.08 19.87 -2.89
C GLY A 267 -10.61 19.99 -2.87
N ALA A 268 -11.22 20.73 -3.81
CA ALA A 268 -12.67 20.87 -3.92
C ALA A 268 -13.26 19.76 -4.82
N PRO A 269 -14.27 19.00 -4.35
CA PRO A 269 -14.94 17.99 -5.16
C PRO A 269 -15.73 18.64 -6.29
N ILE A 270 -15.54 18.15 -7.51
CA ILE A 270 -16.19 18.67 -8.73
C ILE A 270 -16.76 17.52 -9.55
N VAL A 271 -17.92 17.74 -10.18
CA VAL A 271 -18.50 16.73 -11.06
C VAL A 271 -17.56 16.48 -12.26
N PRO A 272 -17.13 15.22 -12.51
CA PRO A 272 -16.28 14.91 -13.65
C PRO A 272 -16.96 15.21 -14.98
N GLY A 273 -16.19 15.70 -15.96
CA GLY A 273 -16.69 15.92 -17.32
C GLY A 273 -17.32 14.66 -17.94
N ALA A 274 -16.79 13.48 -17.60
CA ALA A 274 -17.31 12.19 -18.04
C ALA A 274 -18.76 11.93 -17.57
N VAL A 275 -19.18 12.45 -16.42
CA VAL A 275 -20.55 12.31 -15.92
C VAL A 275 -21.52 13.01 -16.87
N TYR A 276 -21.20 14.23 -17.35
CA TYR A 276 -22.06 14.93 -18.30
C TYR A 276 -22.18 14.20 -19.64
N VAL A 277 -21.10 13.58 -20.11
CA VAL A 277 -21.10 12.77 -21.34
C VAL A 277 -22.01 11.56 -21.17
N GLU A 278 -21.91 10.84 -20.05
CA GLU A 278 -22.76 9.68 -19.74
C GLU A 278 -24.23 10.08 -19.65
N LEU A 279 -24.55 11.16 -18.92
CA LEU A 279 -25.92 11.63 -18.78
C LEU A 279 -26.54 12.05 -20.12
N ALA A 280 -25.77 12.69 -20.99
CA ALA A 280 -26.21 13.02 -22.35
C ALA A 280 -26.47 11.75 -23.18
N CYS A 281 -25.52 10.80 -23.20
CA CYS A 281 -25.67 9.53 -23.90
C CYS A 281 -26.88 8.73 -23.39
N ALA A 282 -26.99 8.51 -22.08
CA ALA A 282 -28.05 7.73 -21.46
C ALA A 282 -29.43 8.34 -21.73
N SER A 283 -29.59 9.67 -21.62
CA SER A 283 -30.86 10.34 -21.90
C SER A 283 -31.27 10.24 -23.37
N ILE A 284 -30.34 10.45 -24.31
CA ILE A 284 -30.59 10.32 -25.76
C ILE A 284 -30.95 8.87 -26.13
N MET A 285 -30.21 7.90 -25.62
CA MET A 285 -30.46 6.48 -25.86
C MET A 285 -31.82 6.06 -25.28
N THR A 286 -32.20 6.63 -24.13
CA THR A 286 -33.50 6.39 -23.51
C THR A 286 -34.64 7.00 -24.34
N SER A 287 -34.47 8.22 -24.85
CA SER A 287 -35.50 8.94 -25.62
C SER A 287 -35.73 8.37 -27.03
N SER A 288 -34.71 7.75 -27.64
CA SER A 288 -34.78 7.24 -29.01
C SER A 288 -35.89 6.20 -29.25
N LYS A 289 -36.73 6.45 -30.26
CA LYS A 289 -37.76 5.54 -30.79
C LYS A 289 -37.75 5.60 -32.32
N PRO A 290 -37.36 4.53 -33.06
CA PRO A 290 -36.90 3.23 -32.57
C PRO A 290 -35.56 3.30 -31.81
N LYS A 291 -35.21 2.25 -31.08
CA LYS A 291 -33.90 2.15 -30.43
C LYS A 291 -32.79 2.09 -31.48
N MET A 292 -31.82 2.99 -31.36
CA MET A 292 -30.68 3.11 -32.25
C MET A 292 -29.40 2.62 -31.54
N PRO A 293 -28.43 2.02 -32.25
CA PRO A 293 -27.17 1.61 -31.65
C PRO A 293 -26.31 2.83 -31.28
N LEU A 294 -25.53 2.73 -30.19
CA LEU A 294 -24.64 3.81 -29.74
C LEU A 294 -23.64 4.24 -30.82
N SER A 295 -23.16 3.31 -31.65
CA SER A 295 -22.23 3.58 -32.76
C SER A 295 -22.77 4.56 -33.81
N SER A 296 -24.10 4.69 -33.91
CA SER A 296 -24.77 5.64 -34.81
C SER A 296 -24.95 7.04 -34.21
N LEU A 297 -24.75 7.18 -32.89
CA LEU A 297 -24.83 8.45 -32.19
C LEU A 297 -23.58 9.28 -32.47
N ARG A 298 -23.78 10.53 -32.86
CA ARG A 298 -22.74 11.55 -32.88
C ARG A 298 -23.12 12.62 -31.87
N LEU A 299 -22.32 12.72 -30.81
CA LEU A 299 -22.50 13.66 -29.71
C LEU A 299 -21.42 14.74 -29.81
N GLY A 300 -21.83 16.01 -29.74
CA GLY A 300 -20.95 17.14 -29.48
C GLY A 300 -21.36 17.80 -28.18
N ILE A 301 -20.43 17.97 -27.25
CA ILE A 301 -20.67 18.52 -25.92
C ILE A 301 -19.72 19.68 -25.63
N ASP A 302 -20.28 20.75 -25.10
CA ASP A 302 -19.59 21.92 -24.58
C ASP A 302 -19.73 21.94 -23.05
N PHE A 303 -18.61 21.97 -22.33
CA PHE A 303 -18.60 22.20 -20.88
C PHE A 303 -18.66 23.71 -20.63
N LYS A 304 -19.71 24.17 -19.94
CA LYS A 304 -20.02 25.60 -19.75
C LYS A 304 -19.56 26.12 -18.39
N SER A 305 -19.79 25.37 -17.33
CA SER A 305 -19.41 25.76 -15.97
C SER A 305 -19.00 24.56 -15.14
N LEU A 306 -18.11 24.82 -14.19
CA LEU A 306 -17.73 23.85 -13.17
C LEU A 306 -18.88 23.64 -12.19
N CYS A 307 -19.18 22.39 -11.85
CA CYS A 307 -20.15 22.06 -10.81
C CYS A 307 -19.41 21.58 -9.56
N SER A 308 -19.37 22.44 -8.54
CA SER A 308 -18.81 22.10 -7.22
C SER A 308 -19.81 21.27 -6.42
N LEU A 309 -19.30 20.33 -5.63
CA LEU A 309 -20.09 19.44 -4.78
C LEU A 309 -19.95 19.86 -3.32
N ASP A 310 -20.66 20.92 -2.92
CA ASP A 310 -20.57 21.49 -1.57
C ASP A 310 -21.49 20.79 -0.55
N SER A 311 -22.46 20.02 -1.01
CA SER A 311 -23.39 19.21 -0.21
C SER A 311 -23.23 17.73 -0.50
N ASP A 312 -23.81 16.86 0.35
CA ASP A 312 -23.80 15.40 0.17
C ASP A 312 -24.80 14.93 -0.92
N TYR A 313 -25.50 15.87 -1.55
CA TYR A 313 -26.52 15.62 -2.56
C TYR A 313 -26.48 16.71 -3.64
N LEU A 314 -26.57 16.30 -4.91
CA LEU A 314 -26.69 17.17 -6.07
C LEU A 314 -27.71 16.59 -7.04
N GLN A 315 -28.66 17.41 -7.49
CA GLN A 315 -29.59 17.04 -8.55
C GLN A 315 -29.22 17.75 -9.85
N LEU A 316 -29.09 16.96 -10.91
CA LEU A 316 -28.89 17.43 -12.28
C LEU A 316 -30.11 17.11 -13.13
N LYS A 317 -30.43 18.01 -14.04
CA LYS A 317 -31.55 17.91 -14.97
C LYS A 317 -31.03 17.92 -16.40
N VAL A 318 -31.31 16.86 -17.14
CA VAL A 318 -31.00 16.76 -18.57
C VAL A 318 -32.26 17.08 -19.36
N LYS A 319 -32.23 18.13 -20.17
CA LYS A 319 -33.33 18.53 -21.04
C LYS A 319 -32.94 18.33 -22.50
N LEU A 320 -33.65 17.44 -23.20
CA LEU A 320 -33.52 17.26 -24.63
C LEU A 320 -34.46 18.25 -25.35
N ASN A 321 -33.96 18.92 -26.39
CA ASN A 321 -34.77 19.82 -27.21
C ASN A 321 -34.57 19.47 -28.68
N GLN A 322 -35.67 19.48 -29.42
CA GLN A 322 -35.69 19.32 -30.87
C GLN A 322 -36.27 20.58 -31.49
N SER A 323 -35.47 21.27 -32.32
CA SER A 323 -35.93 22.40 -33.11
C SER A 323 -35.61 22.14 -34.58
N GLY A 324 -36.64 21.77 -35.35
CA GLY A 324 -36.50 21.38 -36.75
C GLY A 324 -35.61 20.14 -36.94
N LYS A 325 -34.46 20.32 -37.60
CA LYS A 325 -33.46 19.25 -37.85
C LYS A 325 -32.35 19.19 -36.79
N GLN A 326 -32.33 20.11 -35.83
CA GLN A 326 -31.27 20.20 -34.83
C GLN A 326 -31.76 19.62 -33.51
N PHE A 327 -31.03 18.62 -33.01
CA PHE A 327 -31.25 18.06 -31.68
C PHE A 327 -30.18 18.58 -30.73
N THR A 328 -30.63 19.10 -29.60
CA THR A 328 -29.78 19.74 -28.59
C THR A 328 -30.12 19.19 -27.22
N PHE A 329 -29.18 19.29 -26.29
CA PHE A 329 -29.41 18.96 -24.89
C PHE A 329 -28.73 19.98 -23.99
N ASN A 330 -29.32 20.19 -22.81
CA ASN A 330 -28.72 20.95 -21.71
C ASN A 330 -28.69 20.07 -20.45
N ILE A 331 -27.64 20.23 -19.66
CA ILE A 331 -27.49 19.61 -18.34
C ILE A 331 -27.36 20.74 -17.32
N ASP A 332 -28.41 20.89 -16.52
CA ASP A 332 -28.62 22.00 -15.62
C ASP A 332 -28.61 21.51 -14.17
N SER A 333 -28.01 22.27 -13.26
CA SER A 333 -28.37 22.23 -11.84
C SER A 333 -29.50 23.24 -11.58
N LEU A 334 -29.85 23.45 -10.30
CA LEU A 334 -30.80 24.49 -9.93
C LEU A 334 -30.36 25.89 -10.39
N ASP A 335 -29.05 26.16 -10.36
CA ASP A 335 -28.52 27.52 -10.48
C ASP A 335 -27.79 27.78 -11.81
N SER A 336 -27.38 26.74 -12.56
CA SER A 336 -26.63 26.95 -13.80
C SER A 336 -26.66 25.77 -14.78
N THR A 337 -26.40 26.06 -16.06
CA THR A 337 -26.10 25.04 -17.08
C THR A 337 -24.63 24.67 -17.04
N HIS A 338 -24.33 23.40 -16.77
CA HIS A 338 -22.96 22.89 -16.65
C HIS A 338 -22.41 22.34 -17.97
N ALA A 339 -23.28 21.72 -18.76
CA ALA A 339 -22.92 21.23 -20.08
C ALA A 339 -24.10 21.39 -21.03
N SER A 340 -23.82 21.65 -22.29
CA SER A 340 -24.82 21.60 -23.34
C SER A 340 -24.22 21.10 -24.63
N GLY A 341 -25.05 20.73 -25.59
CA GLY A 341 -24.50 20.17 -26.81
C GLY A 341 -25.53 19.84 -27.85
N THR A 342 -25.04 19.23 -28.91
CA THR A 342 -25.85 18.76 -30.03
C THR A 342 -25.67 17.26 -30.20
N TYR A 343 -26.70 16.60 -30.70
CA TYR A 343 -26.59 15.21 -31.08
C TYR A 343 -27.26 14.98 -32.42
N ARG A 344 -26.79 13.95 -33.13
CA ARG A 344 -27.42 13.50 -34.38
C ARG A 344 -27.24 12.00 -34.53
N TRP A 345 -28.22 11.37 -35.17
CA TRP A 345 -28.12 10.01 -35.65
C TRP A 345 -27.51 10.03 -37.04
N SER A 346 -26.57 9.12 -37.29
CA SER A 346 -25.93 8.96 -38.60
C SER A 346 -26.47 7.71 -39.30
N ASP A 347 -26.80 7.85 -40.59
CA ASP A 347 -27.50 6.83 -41.38
C ASP A 347 -26.59 5.80 -42.06
N GLY A 348 -25.26 5.77 -41.83
CA GLY A 348 -24.47 4.77 -42.57
C GLY A 348 -22.95 4.73 -42.48
N ASP A 349 -22.26 5.66 -41.83
CA ASP A 349 -20.81 5.52 -41.63
C ASP A 349 -20.52 5.06 -40.21
N SER A 350 -20.65 3.75 -40.00
CA SER A 350 -20.06 3.09 -38.85
C SER A 350 -18.56 3.39 -38.89
N LEU A 351 -18.08 4.27 -38.00
CA LEU A 351 -16.69 4.18 -37.59
C LEU A 351 -16.54 2.73 -37.10
N ILE A 352 -15.65 1.98 -37.74
CA ILE A 352 -15.33 0.62 -37.33
C ILE A 352 -14.78 0.77 -35.91
N GLU A 353 -15.61 0.57 -34.89
CA GLU A 353 -15.12 0.29 -33.56
C GLU A 353 -14.31 -0.98 -33.71
N GLU A 354 -12.99 -0.88 -33.52
CA GLU A 354 -12.18 -2.10 -33.48
C GLU A 354 -12.70 -2.91 -32.28
N PRO A 355 -13.28 -4.11 -32.52
CA PRO A 355 -13.94 -4.88 -31.47
C PRO A 355 -12.95 -5.36 -30.41
N CYS A 356 -11.66 -5.31 -30.74
CA CYS A 356 -10.57 -5.66 -29.85
C CYS A 356 -9.45 -4.64 -29.99
N ILE A 357 -9.17 -3.92 -28.91
CA ILE A 357 -7.98 -3.09 -28.79
C ILE A 357 -6.79 -4.02 -28.54
N SER A 358 -5.84 -4.09 -29.48
CA SER A 358 -4.59 -4.82 -29.25
C SER A 358 -3.69 -4.05 -28.28
N LEU A 359 -3.73 -4.44 -27.01
CA LEU A 359 -2.87 -3.87 -25.96
C LEU A 359 -1.39 -4.04 -26.29
N ASP A 360 -1.00 -5.16 -26.92
CA ASP A 360 0.39 -5.37 -27.40
C ASP A 360 0.80 -4.35 -28.46
N ALA A 361 -0.09 -4.04 -29.41
CA ALA A 361 0.19 -3.04 -30.45
C ALA A 361 0.23 -1.62 -29.89
N ILE A 362 -0.56 -1.31 -28.85
CA ILE A 362 -0.46 -0.05 -28.11
C ILE A 362 0.87 -0.01 -27.34
N SER A 363 1.16 -1.04 -26.56
CA SER A 363 2.36 -1.14 -25.72
C SER A 363 3.65 -0.98 -26.54
N ARG A 364 3.75 -1.62 -27.71
CA ARG A 364 4.91 -1.46 -28.62
C ARG A 364 5.08 -0.05 -29.18
N ARG A 365 4.02 0.78 -29.21
CA ARG A 365 4.09 2.19 -29.64
C ARG A 365 4.43 3.14 -28.49
N CYS A 366 4.28 2.69 -27.25
CA CYS A 366 4.65 3.46 -26.07
C CYS A 366 6.17 3.41 -25.89
N THR A 367 6.84 4.55 -25.98
CA THR A 367 8.30 4.67 -25.85
C THR A 367 8.77 4.90 -24.41
N SER A 368 7.83 5.10 -23.48
CA SER A 368 8.11 5.46 -22.09
C SER A 368 7.06 4.84 -21.17
N GLU A 369 7.52 4.32 -20.03
CA GLU A 369 6.68 3.80 -18.97
C GLU A 369 6.63 4.79 -17.81
N ILE A 370 5.43 5.10 -17.32
CA ILE A 370 5.20 5.98 -16.17
C ILE A 370 4.37 5.19 -15.16
N THR A 371 4.83 5.12 -13.92
CA THR A 371 4.06 4.45 -12.86
C THR A 371 2.82 5.26 -12.50
N SER A 372 1.76 4.58 -12.04
CA SER A 372 0.53 5.25 -11.59
C SER A 372 0.81 6.33 -10.54
N ASN A 373 1.69 6.06 -9.59
CA ASN A 373 2.07 7.00 -8.54
C ASN A 373 2.72 8.26 -9.10
N THR A 374 3.64 8.12 -10.07
CA THR A 374 4.26 9.26 -10.76
C THR A 374 3.21 10.08 -11.51
N MET A 375 2.30 9.42 -12.24
CA MET A 375 1.26 10.10 -12.99
C MET A 375 0.31 10.89 -12.06
N TYR A 376 -0.20 10.25 -11.01
CA TYR A 376 -1.09 10.90 -10.05
C TYR A 376 -0.39 11.98 -9.23
N SER A 377 0.92 11.86 -8.99
CA SER A 377 1.71 12.94 -8.38
C SER A 377 1.78 14.18 -9.27
N VAL A 378 2.03 14.01 -10.58
CA VAL A 378 2.05 15.12 -11.55
C VAL A 378 0.66 15.76 -11.67
N LEU A 379 -0.40 14.95 -11.72
CA LEU A 379 -1.78 15.45 -11.73
C LEU A 379 -2.13 16.20 -10.44
N GLY A 380 -1.68 15.69 -9.28
CA GLY A 380 -1.84 16.35 -7.99
C GLY A 380 -1.15 17.71 -7.93
N GLN A 381 0.05 17.84 -8.49
CA GLN A 381 0.74 19.14 -8.63
C GLN A 381 -0.03 20.13 -9.52
N ALA A 382 -0.77 19.62 -10.51
CA ALA A 382 -1.67 20.42 -11.34
C ALA A 382 -3.04 20.68 -10.68
N GLY A 383 -3.26 20.22 -9.45
CA GLY A 383 -4.49 20.42 -8.67
C GLY A 383 -5.46 19.24 -8.68
N LEU A 384 -5.23 18.21 -9.50
CA LEU A 384 -6.12 17.05 -9.63
C LEU A 384 -5.76 15.99 -8.58
N SER A 385 -6.56 15.91 -7.52
CA SER A 385 -6.40 14.89 -6.49
C SER A 385 -7.33 13.72 -6.77
N MET A 386 -6.76 12.55 -7.05
CA MET A 386 -7.47 11.27 -7.15
C MET A 386 -6.97 10.36 -6.04
N VAL A 387 -7.88 9.71 -5.32
CA VAL A 387 -7.52 8.83 -4.20
C VAL A 387 -6.94 7.53 -4.76
N VAL A 388 -5.69 7.24 -4.39
CA VAL A 388 -5.07 5.92 -4.59
C VAL A 388 -4.98 5.27 -3.22
N PHE A 389 -5.61 4.12 -3.03
CA PHE A 389 -5.44 3.31 -1.81
C PHE A 389 -3.95 2.95 -1.69
N SER A 390 -3.26 3.48 -0.67
CA SER A 390 -1.86 3.13 -0.41
C SER A 390 -1.80 1.98 0.59
N ASP A 391 -1.14 0.89 0.22
CA ASP A 391 -0.80 -0.18 1.17
C ASP A 391 0.18 0.32 2.24
N SER A 392 0.06 -0.19 3.47
CA SER A 392 0.98 0.09 4.58
C SER A 392 2.41 -0.34 4.22
N VAL A 393 3.41 0.50 4.53
CA VAL A 393 4.83 0.21 4.26
C VAL A 393 5.47 -0.40 5.51
N ILE A 394 5.94 -1.65 5.41
CA ILE A 394 6.58 -2.39 6.50
C ILE A 394 8.09 -2.20 6.42
N MET A 395 8.70 -1.72 7.51
CA MET A 395 10.15 -1.63 7.63
C MET A 395 10.68 -2.53 8.75
N PHE A 396 11.66 -3.36 8.43
CA PHE A 396 12.38 -4.15 9.43
C PHE A 396 13.65 -3.42 9.86
N THR A 397 13.81 -3.22 11.17
CA THR A 397 15.03 -2.61 11.74
C THR A 397 15.78 -3.62 12.58
N MET A 398 17.07 -3.79 12.31
CA MET A 398 17.90 -4.83 12.92
C MET A 398 19.02 -4.14 13.69
N GLY A 399 19.03 -4.28 15.02
CA GLY A 399 19.98 -3.53 15.85
C GLY A 399 20.52 -4.31 17.04
N MET A 400 21.55 -3.73 17.65
CA MET A 400 22.18 -4.23 18.86
C MET A 400 22.55 -3.06 19.76
N ASN A 401 22.30 -3.19 21.07
CA ASN A 401 22.90 -2.34 22.09
C ASN A 401 23.92 -3.17 22.88
N THR A 402 25.21 -2.95 22.62
CA THR A 402 26.32 -3.63 23.32
C THR A 402 26.60 -3.06 24.71
N LYS A 403 26.00 -1.93 25.09
CA LYS A 403 26.37 -1.19 26.31
C LYS A 403 25.65 -1.60 27.59
N LYS A 404 24.65 -2.49 27.52
CA LYS A 404 24.05 -3.10 28.71
C LYS A 404 24.34 -4.60 28.66
N GLN A 405 25.11 -5.05 29.65
CA GLN A 405 25.25 -6.46 30.00
C GLN A 405 23.89 -7.14 29.89
N TRP A 406 23.84 -8.30 29.26
CA TRP A 406 22.68 -9.18 29.31
C TRP A 406 22.40 -9.51 30.78
N PRO A 407 21.30 -9.01 31.39
CA PRO A 407 20.79 -9.65 32.58
C PRO A 407 19.93 -10.82 32.10
N TRP A 408 20.42 -12.03 32.34
CA TRP A 408 19.52 -13.09 32.77
C TRP A 408 19.37 -12.95 34.28
#